data_AF-B3SF91-F1
#
_entry.id   AF-B3SF91-F1
#
_cell.length_a   1.000
_cell.length_b   1.000
_cell.length_c   1.000
_cell.angle_alpha   90.00
_cell.angle_beta   90.00
_cell.angle_gamma   90.00
#
_symmetry.space_group_name_H-M   'P 1'
#
loop_
_entity.id
_entity.type
_entity.pdbx_description
1 polymer ?
#
loop_
_entity_poly.entity_id
_entity_poly.type
_entity_poly.pdbx_seq_one_letter_code
_entity_poly.pdbx_strand_id
1 'polypeptide(L)'
;MKDSTFAITTCSIAAAIGVSLFFLRRYFAGRYCNSKAMMHQKTIIITGCNTGIGKETAIDLAKRGARVIMACRDDQRGLQTAQQVRQQSGNNNVTYKHLDLASFASIRQFANDIIDNEKQISVLINNAAELM
;
A
#
# COMPACT_ATOMS: atom_id res chain seq x y z
N MET A 1 31.29 45.15 9.53
CA MET A 1 31.34 44.18 10.65
C MET A 1 29.97 43.71 11.13
N LYS A 2 28.89 44.51 11.00
CA LYS A 2 27.52 44.10 11.39
C LYS A 2 26.85 43.11 10.41
N ASP A 3 27.19 43.19 9.13
CA ASP A 3 26.54 42.36 8.08
C ASP A 3 26.90 40.88 8.18
N SER A 4 28.15 40.57 8.54
CA SER A 4 28.64 39.20 8.72
C SER A 4 27.96 38.50 9.90
N THR A 5 27.73 39.20 11.00
CA THR A 5 27.05 38.65 12.19
C THR A 5 25.56 38.40 11.92
N PHE A 6 24.90 39.29 11.17
CA PHE A 6 23.50 39.11 10.77
C PHE A 6 23.34 37.92 9.81
N ALA A 7 24.24 37.77 8.83
CA ALA A 7 24.26 36.63 7.91
C ALA A 7 24.54 35.29 8.62
N ILE A 8 25.45 35.28 9.60
CA ILE A 8 25.74 34.07 10.39
C ILE A 8 24.52 33.68 11.23
N THR A 9 23.88 34.64 11.89
CA THR A 9 22.71 34.37 12.76
C THR A 9 21.51 33.85 11.97
N THR A 10 21.24 34.41 10.79
CA THR A 10 20.16 33.96 9.90
C THR A 10 20.42 32.57 9.34
N CYS A 11 21.65 32.25 8.92
CA CYS A 11 22.03 30.90 8.51
C CYS A 11 21.87 29.87 9.65
N SER A 12 22.26 30.22 10.88
CA SER A 12 22.12 29.33 12.04
C SER A 12 20.65 29.02 12.38
N ILE A 13 19.77 30.03 12.30
CA ILE A 13 18.33 29.84 12.53
C ILE A 13 17.72 28.96 11.42
N ALA A 14 18.07 29.22 10.16
CA ALA A 14 17.59 28.41 9.03
C ALA A 14 18.04 26.94 9.15
N ALA A 15 19.29 26.71 9.56
CA ALA A 15 19.80 25.36 9.81
C ALA A 15 19.06 24.69 10.97
N ALA A 16 18.82 25.40 12.08
CA ALA A 16 18.06 24.87 13.21
C ALA A 16 16.63 24.50 12.81
N ILE A 17 15.92 25.35 12.05
CA ILE A 17 14.59 25.05 11.53
C ILE A 17 14.62 23.83 10.62
N GLY A 18 15.59 23.75 9.69
CA GLY A 18 15.73 22.62 8.78
C GLY A 18 15.96 21.29 9.53
N VAL A 19 16.83 21.30 10.53
CA VAL A 19 17.11 20.14 11.39
C VAL A 19 15.88 19.77 12.21
N SER A 20 15.19 20.74 12.83
CA SER A 20 13.96 20.50 13.57
C SER A 20 12.87 19.91 12.67
N LEU A 21 12.65 20.45 11.47
CA LEU A 21 11.69 19.91 10.50
C LEU A 21 12.07 18.49 10.05
N PHE A 22 13.35 18.18 9.87
CA PHE A 22 13.81 16.83 9.55
C PHE A 22 13.46 15.83 10.67
N PHE A 23 13.73 16.19 11.93
CA PHE A 23 13.40 15.34 13.07
C PHE A 23 11.88 15.24 13.28
N LEU A 24 11.14 16.34 13.12
CA LEU A 24 9.68 16.35 13.22
C LEU A 24 9.06 15.44 12.14
N ARG A 25 9.55 15.54 10.91
CA ARG A 25 9.11 14.66 9.81
C ARG A 25 9.42 13.20 10.09
N ARG A 26 10.62 12.88 10.62
CA ARG A 26 10.95 11.50 11.01
C ARG A 26 10.09 11.00 12.16
N TYR A 27 9.74 11.87 13.11
CA TYR A 27 8.86 11.53 14.23
C TYR A 27 7.45 11.17 13.73
N PHE A 28 6.90 11.97 12.81
CA PHE A 28 5.56 11.73 12.25
C PHE A 28 5.49 10.67 11.15
N ALA A 29 6.59 10.37 10.45
CA ALA A 29 6.62 9.38 9.36
C ALA A 29 6.46 7.93 9.83
N GLY A 30 6.46 7.67 11.14
CA GLY A 30 6.34 6.32 11.69
C GLY A 30 7.58 5.46 11.45
N ARG A 31 7.44 4.15 11.71
CA ARG A 31 8.52 3.17 11.52
C ARG A 31 8.45 2.53 10.13
N TYR A 32 9.61 2.39 9.49
CA TYR A 32 9.74 1.61 8.27
C TYR A 32 9.78 0.11 8.58
N CYS A 33 9.02 -0.68 7.80
CA CYS A 33 9.14 -2.13 7.84
C CYS A 33 10.45 -2.55 7.15
N ASN A 34 11.45 -2.98 7.92
CA ASN A 34 12.74 -3.45 7.41
C ASN A 34 12.76 -4.96 7.11
N SER A 35 11.61 -5.63 7.17
CA SER A 35 11.54 -7.07 6.91
C SER A 35 11.95 -7.36 5.47
N LYS A 36 12.85 -8.32 5.29
CA LYS A 36 13.29 -8.84 3.99
C LYS A 36 12.62 -10.17 3.64
N ALA A 37 11.59 -10.57 4.40
CA ALA A 37 10.89 -11.82 4.16
C ALA A 37 10.27 -11.83 2.76
N MET A 38 10.52 -12.93 2.03
CA MET A 38 9.88 -13.21 0.74
C MET A 38 8.54 -13.90 0.97
N MET A 39 7.62 -13.71 0.04
CA MET A 39 6.22 -14.17 0.11
C MET A 39 5.89 -15.18 -0.99
N HIS A 40 6.90 -15.89 -1.51
CA HIS A 40 6.70 -16.94 -2.51
C HIS A 40 5.65 -17.96 -2.05
N GLN A 41 4.81 -18.39 -2.99
CA GLN A 41 3.72 -19.36 -2.76
C GLN A 41 2.66 -18.91 -1.73
N LYS A 42 2.67 -17.63 -1.30
CA LYS A 42 1.61 -17.08 -0.46
C LYS A 42 0.56 -16.40 -1.33
N THR A 43 -0.69 -16.83 -1.19
CA THR A 43 -1.86 -16.14 -1.72
C THR A 43 -2.35 -15.11 -0.72
N ILE A 44 -2.43 -13.87 -1.14
CA ILE A 44 -2.80 -12.73 -0.29
C ILE A 44 -3.98 -11.99 -0.92
N ILE A 45 -5.03 -11.77 -0.14
CA ILE A 45 -6.16 -10.94 -0.52
C ILE A 45 -6.01 -9.57 0.14
N ILE A 46 -6.19 -8.50 -0.62
CA ILE A 46 -6.15 -7.12 -0.11
C ILE A 46 -7.43 -6.40 -0.52
N THR A 47 -8.21 -5.94 0.46
CA THR A 47 -9.42 -5.15 0.18
C THR A 47 -9.10 -3.67 0.00
N GLY A 48 -9.82 -2.97 -0.88
CA GLY A 48 -9.71 -1.52 -1.03
C GLY A 48 -8.33 -1.03 -1.52
N CYS A 49 -7.69 -1.78 -2.41
CA CYS A 49 -6.31 -1.56 -2.83
C CYS A 49 -6.14 -0.86 -4.19
N ASN A 50 -7.16 -0.13 -4.66
CA ASN A 50 -7.07 0.67 -5.89
C ASN A 50 -6.11 1.86 -5.75
N THR A 51 -5.97 2.41 -4.54
CA THR A 51 -5.18 3.62 -4.26
C THR A 51 -4.50 3.55 -2.90
N GLY A 52 -3.60 4.50 -2.63
CA GLY A 52 -3.03 4.73 -1.30
C GLY A 52 -2.31 3.51 -0.72
N ILE A 53 -2.48 3.30 0.58
CA ILE A 53 -1.78 2.26 1.36
C ILE A 53 -2.04 0.87 0.79
N GLY A 54 -3.28 0.54 0.43
CA GLY A 54 -3.61 -0.77 -0.12
C GLY A 54 -2.89 -1.06 -1.44
N LYS A 55 -2.74 -0.07 -2.32
CA LYS A 55 -2.01 -0.21 -3.59
C LYS A 55 -0.51 -0.43 -3.36
N GLU A 56 0.11 0.39 -2.52
CA GLU A 56 1.53 0.24 -2.18
C GLU A 56 1.81 -1.10 -1.49
N THR A 57 0.89 -1.56 -0.64
CA THR A 57 0.93 -2.88 -0.02
C THR A 57 0.87 -3.99 -1.07
N ALA A 58 0.00 -3.87 -2.07
CA ALA A 58 -0.07 -4.82 -3.18
C ALA A 58 1.23 -4.86 -3.98
N ILE A 59 1.86 -3.71 -4.25
CA ILE A 59 3.14 -3.61 -4.95
C ILE A 59 4.26 -4.28 -4.15
N ASP A 60 4.40 -3.96 -2.86
CA ASP A 60 5.47 -4.50 -2.02
C ASP A 60 5.35 -6.03 -1.87
N LEU A 61 4.14 -6.54 -1.61
CA LEU A 61 3.91 -7.98 -1.50
C LEU A 61 4.11 -8.71 -2.83
N ALA A 62 3.69 -8.11 -3.95
CA ALA A 62 3.96 -8.66 -5.28
C ALA A 62 5.46 -8.67 -5.59
N LYS A 63 6.22 -7.62 -5.24
CA LYS A 63 7.70 -7.58 -5.37
C LYS A 63 8.38 -8.69 -4.56
N ARG A 64 7.80 -9.06 -3.42
CA ARG A 64 8.26 -10.19 -2.59
C ARG A 64 7.84 -11.56 -3.13
N GLY A 65 7.20 -11.64 -4.29
CA GLY A 65 6.84 -12.90 -4.96
C GLY A 65 5.51 -13.51 -4.54
N ALA A 66 4.63 -12.76 -3.85
CA ALA A 66 3.29 -13.22 -3.51
C ALA A 66 2.38 -13.37 -4.74
N ARG A 67 1.36 -14.23 -4.63
CA ARG A 67 0.14 -14.14 -5.42
C ARG A 67 -0.77 -13.11 -4.76
N VAL A 68 -1.09 -12.02 -5.44
CA VAL A 68 -1.92 -10.94 -4.89
C VAL A 68 -3.28 -10.92 -5.58
N ILE A 69 -4.33 -11.02 -4.78
CA ILE A 69 -5.71 -10.85 -5.20
C ILE A 69 -6.17 -9.48 -4.70
N MET A 70 -6.33 -8.56 -5.64
CA MET A 70 -6.83 -7.22 -5.41
C MET A 70 -8.35 -7.24 -5.42
N ALA A 71 -8.96 -7.01 -4.25
CA ALA A 71 -10.40 -7.07 -4.06
C ALA A 71 -10.98 -5.66 -3.87
N CYS A 72 -11.68 -5.14 -4.89
CA CYS A 72 -12.17 -3.76 -4.90
C CYS A 72 -13.55 -3.67 -5.59
N ARG A 73 -14.26 -2.55 -5.39
CA ARG A 73 -15.61 -2.31 -5.92
C ARG A 73 -15.66 -1.87 -7.39
N ASP A 74 -14.65 -1.12 -7.84
CA ASP A 74 -14.62 -0.54 -9.20
C ASP A 74 -13.81 -1.43 -10.14
N ASP A 75 -14.50 -2.05 -11.11
CA ASP A 75 -13.90 -3.00 -12.05
C ASP A 75 -12.84 -2.36 -12.95
N GLN A 76 -13.15 -1.20 -13.52
CA GLN A 76 -12.26 -0.53 -14.47
C GLN A 76 -10.98 -0.06 -13.75
N ARG A 77 -11.13 0.61 -12.61
CA ARG A 77 -9.98 1.05 -11.81
C ARG A 77 -9.23 -0.14 -11.23
N GLY A 78 -9.92 -1.21 -10.83
CA GLY A 78 -9.32 -2.43 -10.30
C GLY A 78 -8.41 -3.10 -11.32
N LEU A 79 -8.90 -3.31 -12.56
CA LEU A 79 -8.11 -3.87 -13.65
C LEU A 79 -6.89 -3.01 -14.00
N GLN A 80 -7.09 -1.70 -14.13
CA GLN A 80 -5.99 -0.76 -14.39
C GLN A 80 -4.94 -0.79 -13.28
N THR A 81 -5.37 -0.81 -12.03
CA THR A 81 -4.45 -0.84 -10.88
C THR A 81 -3.70 -2.16 -10.84
N ALA A 82 -4.36 -3.29 -11.06
CA ALA A 82 -3.71 -4.59 -11.14
C ALA A 82 -2.61 -4.62 -12.22
N GLN A 83 -2.85 -4.03 -13.39
CA GLN A 83 -1.84 -3.90 -14.43
C GLN A 83 -0.65 -3.05 -13.96
N GLN A 84 -0.90 -1.91 -13.31
CA GLN A 84 0.15 -1.06 -12.75
C GLN A 84 0.97 -1.80 -11.68
N VAL A 85 0.31 -2.57 -10.80
CA VAL A 85 0.98 -3.36 -9.77
C VAL A 85 1.88 -4.42 -10.42
N ARG A 86 1.42 -5.11 -11.47
CA ARG A 86 2.25 -6.07 -12.22
C ARG A 86 3.49 -5.39 -12.82
N GLN A 87 3.30 -4.25 -13.47
CA GLN A 87 4.40 -3.49 -14.08
C GLN A 87 5.43 -3.03 -13.05
N GLN A 88 4.98 -2.46 -11.92
CA GLN A 88 5.88 -1.93 -10.90
C GLN A 88 6.55 -3.01 -10.04
N SER A 89 5.91 -4.17 -9.91
CA SER A 89 6.46 -5.28 -9.13
C SER A 89 7.30 -6.26 -9.94
N GLY A 90 7.12 -6.30 -11.26
CA GLY A 90 7.70 -7.35 -12.12
C GLY A 90 7.04 -8.72 -11.93
N ASN A 91 5.93 -8.81 -11.18
CA ASN A 91 5.25 -10.06 -10.88
C ASN A 91 3.86 -10.10 -11.55
N ASN A 92 3.65 -11.09 -12.42
CA ASN A 92 2.39 -11.26 -13.16
C ASN A 92 1.28 -11.95 -12.34
N ASN A 93 1.59 -12.46 -11.14
CA ASN A 93 0.65 -13.17 -10.28
C ASN A 93 -0.21 -12.20 -9.43
N VAL A 94 -0.78 -11.19 -10.08
CA VAL A 94 -1.61 -10.16 -9.46
C VAL A 94 -2.95 -10.12 -10.17
N THR A 95 -4.03 -10.51 -9.53
CA THR A 95 -5.36 -10.62 -10.14
C THR A 95 -6.34 -9.68 -9.47
N TYR A 96 -7.22 -9.08 -10.26
CA TYR A 96 -8.37 -8.33 -9.75
C TYR A 96 -9.56 -9.28 -9.56
N LYS A 97 -10.31 -9.07 -8.48
CA LYS A 97 -11.63 -9.67 -8.25
C LYS A 97 -12.58 -8.62 -7.69
N HIS A 98 -13.80 -8.59 -8.21
CA HIS A 98 -14.82 -7.66 -7.74
C HIS A 98 -15.22 -7.97 -6.30
N LEU A 99 -15.26 -6.95 -5.45
CA LEU A 99 -15.75 -7.03 -4.08
C LEU A 99 -16.32 -5.68 -3.64
N ASP A 100 -17.63 -5.66 -3.40
CA ASP A 100 -18.32 -4.56 -2.75
C ASP A 100 -18.65 -4.93 -1.31
N LEU A 101 -17.92 -4.34 -0.36
CA LEU A 101 -18.10 -4.59 1.07
C LEU A 101 -19.39 -3.98 1.65
N ALA A 102 -20.08 -3.10 0.91
CA ALA A 102 -21.40 -2.60 1.31
C ALA A 102 -22.53 -3.61 1.02
N SER A 103 -22.24 -4.69 0.28
CA SER A 103 -23.23 -5.69 -0.15
C SER A 103 -22.87 -7.08 0.36
N PHE A 104 -23.67 -7.64 1.27
CA PHE A 104 -23.51 -9.03 1.72
C PHE A 104 -23.61 -10.05 0.58
N ALA A 105 -24.39 -9.77 -0.47
CA ALA A 105 -24.46 -10.63 -1.65
C ALA A 105 -23.11 -10.65 -2.38
N SER A 106 -22.50 -9.47 -2.60
CA SER A 106 -21.18 -9.35 -3.20
C SER A 106 -20.11 -10.05 -2.36
N ILE A 107 -20.13 -9.86 -1.03
CA ILE A 107 -19.22 -10.54 -0.10
C ILE A 107 -19.34 -12.07 -0.22
N ARG A 108 -20.56 -12.61 -0.22
CA ARG A 108 -20.78 -14.06 -0.33
C ARG A 108 -20.35 -14.60 -1.68
N GLN A 109 -20.64 -13.89 -2.76
CA GLN A 109 -20.22 -14.27 -4.11
C GLN A 109 -18.69 -14.30 -4.21
N PHE A 110 -18.01 -13.26 -3.72
CA PHE A 110 -16.55 -13.23 -3.66
C PHE A 110 -15.99 -14.37 -2.82
N ALA A 111 -16.55 -14.63 -1.63
CA ALA A 111 -16.10 -15.71 -0.77
C ALA A 111 -16.24 -17.09 -1.44
N ASN A 112 -17.37 -17.36 -2.10
CA ASN A 112 -17.59 -18.60 -2.84
C ASN A 112 -16.58 -18.75 -3.98
N ASP A 113 -16.39 -17.71 -4.79
CA ASP A 113 -15.42 -17.71 -5.87
C ASP A 113 -13.98 -17.95 -5.36
N ILE A 114 -13.60 -17.43 -4.20
CA ILE A 114 -12.30 -17.73 -3.58
C ILE A 114 -12.22 -19.18 -3.11
N ILE A 115 -13.26 -19.71 -2.47
CA ILE A 115 -13.32 -21.11 -2.02
C ILE A 115 -13.18 -22.07 -3.20
N ASP A 116 -13.84 -21.76 -4.32
CA ASP A 116 -13.87 -22.61 -5.50
C ASP A 116 -12.55 -22.57 -6.30
N ASN A 117 -11.85 -21.44 -6.29
CA ASN A 117 -10.71 -21.20 -7.19
C ASN A 117 -9.33 -21.12 -6.49
N GLU A 118 -9.27 -20.89 -5.18
CA GLU A 118 -8.01 -20.73 -4.45
C GLU A 118 -7.81 -21.88 -3.45
N LYS A 119 -6.69 -22.60 -3.56
CA LYS A 119 -6.37 -23.73 -2.67
C LYS A 119 -6.22 -23.31 -1.20
N GLN A 120 -5.68 -22.12 -0.97
CA GLN A 120 -5.49 -21.56 0.36
C GLN A 120 -5.36 -20.04 0.29
N ILE A 121 -5.74 -19.37 1.38
CA ILE A 121 -5.42 -17.96 1.63
C ILE A 121 -4.40 -17.93 2.75
N SER A 122 -3.26 -17.29 2.52
CA SER A 122 -2.20 -17.15 3.54
C SER A 122 -2.38 -15.89 4.38
N VAL A 123 -2.86 -14.82 3.76
CA VAL A 123 -3.07 -13.52 4.42
C VAL A 123 -4.31 -12.85 3.82
N LEU A 124 -5.15 -12.28 4.68
CA LEU A 124 -6.22 -11.37 4.31
C LEU A 124 -5.93 -9.99 4.94
N ILE A 125 -5.81 -8.96 4.11
CA ILE A 125 -5.58 -7.58 4.53
C ILE A 125 -6.88 -6.80 4.36
N ASN A 126 -7.55 -6.56 5.49
CA ASN A 126 -8.74 -5.73 5.57
C ASN A 126 -8.34 -4.25 5.58
N ASN A 127 -8.01 -3.71 4.40
CA ASN A 127 -7.57 -2.32 4.24
C ASN A 127 -8.71 -1.39 3.79
N ALA A 128 -9.75 -1.91 3.14
CA ALA A 128 -10.87 -1.09 2.73
C ALA A 128 -11.48 -0.33 3.92
N ALA A 129 -11.63 0.97 3.77
CA ALA A 129 -12.31 1.84 4.70
C ALA A 129 -13.17 2.83 3.90
N GLU A 130 -14.35 3.13 4.42
CA GLU A 130 -15.23 4.17 3.91
C GLU A 130 -15.49 5.12 5.09
N LEU A 131 -15.28 6.41 4.90
CA LEU A 131 -15.73 7.43 5.85
C LEU A 131 -17.19 7.70 5.50
N MET A 132 -18.07 7.43 6.46
CA MET A 132 -19.49 7.77 6.39
C MET A 132 -19.69 9.28 6.34
#